data_AF-A0A4P0Y066-F1
#
_entry.id   AF-A0A4P0Y066-F1
#
_cell.length_a   1.000
_cell.length_b   1.000
_cell.length_c   1.000
_cell.angle_alpha   90.00
_cell.angle_beta   90.00
_cell.angle_gamma   90.00
#
_symmetry.space_group_name_H-M   'P 1'
#
loop_
_entity.id
_entity.type
_entity.pdbx_description
1 polymer ?
#
loop_
_entity_poly.entity_id
_entity_poly.type
_entity_poly.pdbx_seq_one_letter_code
_entity_poly.pdbx_strand_id
1 'polypeptide(L)' 'MIFNIQRYSTHDGPGIRTVVFLKGCSLGCRWCQNPESRARSEDLLYDRGCAWPAASCASRRRRRLSPAPSMA' A
#
# COMPACT_ATOMS: atom_id res chain seq x y z
N MET A 1 9.74 -1.33 -6.00
CA MET A 1 8.38 -0.78 -5.97
C MET A 1 7.89 -0.77 -4.52
N ILE A 2 7.59 0.41 -3.96
CA ILE A 2 7.11 0.60 -2.58
C ILE A 2 5.59 0.83 -2.64
N PHE A 3 4.81 0.29 -1.69
CA PHE A 3 3.35 0.54 -1.68
C PHE A 3 2.80 1.16 -0.40
N ASN A 4 3.51 1.03 0.71
CA ASN A 4 3.11 1.65 1.96
C ASN A 4 4.35 2.02 2.78
N ILE A 5 4.26 3.12 3.52
CA ILE A 5 5.28 3.57 4.45
C ILE A 5 4.57 3.89 5.76
N GLN A 6 4.73 3.02 6.75
CA GLN A 6 4.20 3.23 8.09
C GLN A 6 5.27 3.89 8.96
N ARG A 7 4.97 5.08 9.46
CA ARG A 7 5.83 5.79 10.40
C ARG A 7 5.42 5.42 11.82
N TYR A 8 6.37 5.42 12.74
CA TYR A 8 6.13 5.15 14.16
C TYR A 8 5.60 3.75 14.50
N SER A 9 6.00 2.72 13.75
CA SER A 9 5.71 1.34 14.16
C SER A 9 6.55 0.97 15.39
N THR A 10 5.88 0.51 16.44
CA THR A 10 6.47 -0.01 17.68
C THR A 10 6.34 -1.54 17.77
N HIS A 11 5.60 -2.16 16.86
CA HIS A 11 5.28 -3.59 16.89
C HIS A 11 6.21 -4.44 16.04
N ASP A 12 6.87 -3.85 15.04
CA ASP A 12 7.77 -4.55 14.10
C ASP A 12 9.23 -4.65 14.59
N GLY A 13 9.45 -4.41 15.89
CA GLY A 13 10.76 -4.52 16.55
C GLY A 13 10.93 -3.50 17.68
N PRO A 14 12.04 -3.57 18.43
CA PRO A 14 12.28 -2.66 19.55
C PRO A 14 12.45 -1.21 19.04
N GLY A 15 11.81 -0.28 19.75
CA GLY A 15 11.85 1.16 19.49
C GLY A 15 10.82 1.66 18.49
N ILE A 16 10.93 2.92 18.10
CA ILE A 16 10.08 3.57 17.09
C ILE A 16 10.75 3.40 15.72
N ARG A 17 10.05 2.73 14.79
CA ARG A 17 10.59 2.41 13.45
C ARG A 17 9.71 2.98 12.34
N THR A 18 10.35 3.31 11.23
CA THR A 18 9.63 3.54 9.97
C THR A 18 9.71 2.27 9.15
N VAL A 19 8.57 1.64 8.91
CA VAL A 19 8.46 0.39 8.15
C VAL A 19 8.08 0.72 6.72
N VAL A 20 8.92 0.27 5.80
CA VAL A 20 8.72 0.44 4.36
C VAL A 20 8.26 -0.89 3.79
N PHE A 21 7.04 -0.92 3.25
CA PHE A 21 6.51 -2.12 2.63
C PHE A 21 6.76 -2.15 1.13
N LEU A 22 7.36 -3.25 0.68
CA LEU A 22 7.79 -3.45 -0.69
C LEU A 22 6.84 -4.37 -1.46
N LYS A 23 6.64 -4.08 -2.74
CA LYS A 23 5.92 -4.95 -3.67
C LYS A 23 6.89 -5.99 -4.25
N GLY A 24 6.37 -7.20 -4.49
CA GLY A 24 7.04 -8.30 -5.15
C GLY A 24 7.48 -9.43 -4.21
N CYS A 25 6.54 -10.07 -3.52
CA CYS A 25 6.79 -11.32 -2.81
C CYS A 25 6.56 -12.54 -3.73
N SER A 26 7.55 -13.42 -3.87
CA SER A 26 7.45 -14.65 -4.67
C SER A 26 6.71 -15.79 -3.97
N LEU A 27 6.33 -15.61 -2.69
CA LEU A 27 5.68 -16.65 -1.90
C LEU A 27 4.15 -16.65 -2.05
N GLY A 28 3.60 -17.86 -2.17
CA GLY A 28 2.17 -18.16 -2.30
C GLY A 28 1.48 -18.51 -0.99
N CYS A 29 1.86 -17.89 0.14
CA CYS A 29 1.33 -18.24 1.46
C CYS A 29 -0.21 -18.14 1.50
N ARG A 30 -0.86 -19.16 2.10
CA ARG A 30 -2.32 -19.23 2.27
C ARG A 30 -2.85 -18.16 3.22
N TRP A 31 -2.06 -17.81 4.24
CA TRP A 31 -2.35 -16.77 5.23
C TRP A 31 -1.33 -15.65 5.16
N CYS A 32 -1.27 -14.98 4.01
CA CYS A 32 -0.39 -13.83 3.85
C CYS A 32 -1.01 -12.62 4.57
N GLN A 33 -0.29 -12.05 5.55
CA GLN A 33 -0.72 -10.83 6.23
C GLN A 33 -0.84 -9.64 5.28
N ASN A 34 -0.08 -9.68 4.18
CA ASN A 34 0.09 -8.55 3.27
C ASN A 34 -0.04 -9.00 1.79
N PRO A 35 -1.20 -9.52 1.36
CA PRO A 35 -1.39 -10.10 0.02
C PRO A 35 -1.14 -9.11 -1.12
N GLU A 36 -1.30 -7.81 -0.86
CA GLU A 36 -0.99 -6.73 -1.79
C GLU A 36 0.51 -6.67 -2.14
N SER A 37 1.40 -7.19 -1.29
CA SER A 37 2.84 -7.28 -1.59
C SER A 37 3.15 -8.30 -2.68
N ARG A 38 2.22 -9.19 -3.06
CA ARG A 38 2.48 -10.25 -4.06
C ARG A 38 2.52 -9.69 -5.48
N ALA A 39 1.63 -8.75 -5.81
CA ALA A 39 1.58 -8.17 -7.13
C ALA A 39 2.76 -7.20 -7.33
N ARG A 40 3.43 -7.28 -8.49
CA ARG A 40 4.45 -6.31 -8.91
C ARG A 40 3.86 -5.12 -9.69
N SER A 41 2.55 -5.11 -9.94
CA SER A 41 1.87 -4.02 -10.61
C SER A 41 1.87 -2.75 -9.77
N GLU A 42 1.91 -1.59 -10.43
CA GLU A 42 1.57 -0.33 -9.75
C GLU A 42 0.09 -0.33 -9.38
N ASP A 43 -0.18 -0.01 -8.12
CA ASP A 43 -1.52 0.27 -7.63
C ASP A 43 -1.71 1.77 -7.45
N LEU A 44 -2.94 2.24 -7.67
CA LEU A 44 -3.32 3.60 -7.34
C LEU A 44 -3.84 3.62 -5.91
N LEU A 45 -3.22 4.45 -5.07
CA LEU A 45 -3.75 4.79 -3.76
C LEU A 45 -4.86 5.82 -3.97
N TYR A 46 -6.07 5.47 -3.53
CA TYR A 46 -7.21 6.37 -3.54
C TYR A 46 -7.58 6.74 -2.11
N ASP A 47 -7.32 8.00 -1.75
CA ASP A 47 -7.74 8.58 -0.49
C ASP A 47 -9.00 9.42 -0.71
N ARG A 48 -10.07 9.11 0.05
CA ARG A 48 -11.33 9.85 0.02
C ARG A 48 -11.22 11.24 0.65
N GLY A 49 -10.16 11.50 1.42
CA GLY A 49 -9.87 12.80 2.04
C GLY A 49 -9.04 13.75 1.17
N CYS A 50 -8.50 13.29 0.04
CA CYS A 50 -7.78 14.17 -0.88
C CYS A 50 -8.77 15.07 -1.63
N ALA A 51 -8.75 16.38 -1.32
CA ALA A 51 -9.54 17.43 -1.98
C ALA A 51 -9.10 17.72 -3.44
N TRP A 52 -8.41 16.80 -4.11
CA TRP A 52 -8.01 16.93 -5.49
C TRP A 52 -9.14 16.43 -6.39
N PRO A 53 -9.54 17.17 -7.45
CA PRO A 53 -10.67 16.77 -8.29
C PRO A 53 -10.46 15.36 -8.84
N ALA A 54 -11.42 14.46 -8.59
CA ALA A 54 -11.37 13.04 -8.96
C ALA A 54 -11.06 12.79 -10.46
N ALA A 55 -11.32 13.79 -11.31
CA ALA A 55 -11.05 13.76 -12.75
C ALA A 55 -9.54 13.73 -13.11
N SER A 56 -8.65 14.26 -12.27
CA SER A 56 -7.20 14.26 -12.53
C SER A 56 -6.45 13.09 -11.88
N CYS A 57 -7.11 12.27 -11.05
CA CYS A 57 -6.58 10.99 -10.57
C CYS A 57 -6.65 9.89 -11.65
N ALA A 58 -7.33 10.14 -12.76
CA ALA A 58 -7.59 9.17 -13.81
C ALA A 58 -6.66 9.35 -15.02
N SER A 59 -5.37 8.98 -14.90
CA SER A 59 -4.68 8.49 -16.10
C SER A 59 -5.15 7.05 -16.34
N ARG A 60 -6.11 6.91 -17.26
CA ARG A 60 -6.76 5.65 -17.63
C ARG A 60 -5.74 4.60 -18.04
N ARG A 61 -5.37 3.73 -17.11
CA ARG A 61 -5.06 2.31 -17.32
C ARG A 61 -5.76 1.58 -16.18
N ARG A 62 -6.23 0.34 -16.41
CA ARG A 62 -6.87 -0.50 -15.38
C ARG A 62 -5.86 -0.81 -14.25
N ARG A 63 -5.54 0.17 -13.41
CA ARG A 63 -4.71 0.04 -12.22
C ARG A 63 -5.63 -0.43 -11.10
N ARG A 64 -5.19 -1.43 -10.32
CA ARG A 64 -5.93 -1.86 -9.13
C ARG A 64 -5.97 -0.66 -8.19
N LEU A 65 -7.17 -0.14 -7.96
CA LEU A 65 -7.42 0.84 -6.90
C LEU A 65 -7.29 0.06 -5.59
N SER A 66 -6.20 0.30 -4.87
CA SER A 66 -6.09 -0.20 -3.50
C SER A 66 -6.72 0.86 -2.60
N PRO A 67 -7.71 0.50 -1.75
CA PRO A 67 -8.19 1.43 -0.75
C PRO A 67 -6.99 1.90 0.07
N ALA A 68 -6.93 3.20 0.38
CA ALA A 68 -5.91 3.71 1.28
C ALA A 68 -5.85 2.81 2.53
N PRO A 69 -4.65 2.42 3.00
CA PRO A 69 -4.55 1.61 4.20
C PRO A 69 -5.30 2.35 5.30
N SER A 70 -6.30 1.68 5.88
CA SER A 70 -7.00 2.16 7.06
C SER A 70 -5.94 2.58 8.07
N MET A 71 -5.85 3.87 8.39
CA MET A 71 -5.09 4.31 9.54
C MET A 71 -5.83 3.74 10.76
N ALA A 72 -5.33 2.61 11.24
CA ALA A 72 -5.60 2.15 12.60
C ALA A 72 -4.76 2.98 13.56
#